data_AF-A0A524FFQ6-F1
#
_entry.id   AF-A0A524FFQ6-F1
#
_cell.length_a   1.000
_cell.length_b   1.000
_cell.length_c   1.000
_cell.angle_alpha   90.00
_cell.angle_beta   90.00
_cell.angle_gamma   90.00
#
_symmetry.space_group_name_H-M   'P 1'
#
loop_
_entity.id
_entity.type
_entity.pdbx_description
1 polymer ?
#
loop_
_entity_poly.entity_id
_entity_poly.type
_entity_poly.pdbx_seq_one_letter_code
_entity_poly.pdbx_strand_id
1 'polypeptide(L)' 'MCPKCRRHEINPYTRKSPLDIHHIDGNRQNNRPENLELLCPNCHALTPNYKGSKNN' A
#
# COMPACT_ATOMS: atom_id res chain seq x y z
N MET A 1 -6.00 -8.38 -4.37
CA MET A 1 -6.12 -8.77 -2.96
C MET A 1 -5.09 -8.03 -2.12
N CYS A 2 -5.47 -7.46 -0.96
CA CYS A 2 -4.48 -6.99 0.02
C CYS A 2 -3.98 -8.19 0.87
N PRO A 3 -2.67 -8.46 0.98
CA PRO A 3 -2.14 -9.59 1.74
C PRO A 3 -2.38 -9.44 3.26
N LYS A 4 -2.43 -8.21 3.78
CA LYS A 4 -2.61 -7.96 5.23
C LYS A 4 -4.03 -8.23 5.73
N CYS A 5 -5.04 -7.67 5.07
CA CYS A 5 -6.44 -7.75 5.52
C CYS A 5 -7.29 -8.69 4.67
N ARG A 6 -6.73 -9.26 3.59
CA ARG A 6 -7.41 -10.19 2.66
C ARG A 6 -8.66 -9.62 1.99
N ARG A 7 -8.88 -8.31 2.06
CA ARG A 7 -9.95 -7.63 1.35
C ARG A 7 -9.71 -7.68 -0.16
N HIS A 8 -10.80 -7.95 -0.85
CA HIS A 8 -10.92 -8.06 -2.31
C HIS A 8 -11.89 -7.02 -2.87
N GLU A 9 -11.98 -5.87 -2.23
CA GLU A 9 -12.86 -4.81 -2.70
C GLU A 9 -12.36 -4.31 -4.07
N ILE A 10 -13.28 -4.23 -5.02
CA ILE A 10 -13.09 -3.58 -6.31
C ILE A 10 -13.83 -2.26 -6.22
N ASN A 11 -13.17 -1.17 -6.61
CA ASN A 11 -13.83 0.12 -6.67
C ASN A 11 -14.94 0.07 -7.75
N PRO A 12 -16.22 0.29 -7.39
CA PRO A 12 -17.34 0.14 -8.33
C PRO A 12 -17.34 1.20 -9.44
N TYR A 13 -16.71 2.36 -9.22
CA TYR A 13 -16.63 3.46 -10.18
C TYR A 13 -15.50 3.25 -11.20
N THR A 14 -14.34 2.77 -10.75
CA THR A 14 -13.16 2.57 -11.62
C THR A 14 -13.00 1.14 -12.12
N ARG A 15 -13.73 0.19 -11.53
CA ARG A 15 -13.62 -1.27 -11.74
C ARG A 15 -12.20 -1.82 -11.51
N LYS A 16 -11.38 -1.12 -10.70
CA LYS A 16 -10.02 -1.53 -10.34
C LYS A 16 -9.91 -1.89 -8.86
N SER A 17 -9.00 -2.79 -8.53
CA SER A 17 -8.65 -3.04 -7.14
C SER A 17 -7.88 -1.83 -6.58
N PRO A 18 -8.29 -1.25 -5.45
CA PRO A 18 -7.60 -0.13 -4.83
C PRO A 18 -6.40 -0.69 -4.05
N LEU A 19 -5.34 -1.07 -4.76
CA LEU A 19 -4.08 -1.48 -4.17
C LEU A 19 -3.00 -0.49 -4.59
N ASP A 20 -2.20 -0.08 -3.62
CA ASP A 20 -1.06 0.80 -3.78
C ASP A 20 0.24 0.02 -3.54
N ILE A 21 1.31 0.49 -4.18
CA ILE A 21 2.66 -0.02 -3.95
C ILE A 21 3.23 0.64 -2.69
N HIS A 22 3.58 -0.20 -1.73
CA HIS A 22 4.29 0.16 -0.52
C HIS A 22 5.77 -0.24 -0.64
N HIS A 23 6.66 0.71 -0.36
CA HIS A 23 8.10 0.42 -0.24
C HIS A 23 8.39 0.16 1.23
N ILE A 24 8.82 -1.06 1.55
CA ILE A 24 9.01 -1.53 2.92
C ILE A 24 10.07 -0.68 3.64
N ASP A 25 11.17 -0.36 2.96
CA ASP A 25 12.23 0.53 3.46
C ASP A 25 11.89 2.03 3.40
N GLY A 26 10.76 2.41 2.80
CA GLY A 26 10.36 3.81 2.59
C GLY A 26 11.14 4.54 1.49
N ASN A 27 12.10 3.90 0.83
CA ASN A 27 12.87 4.47 -0.25
C ASN A 27 12.22 4.18 -1.61
N ARG A 28 11.59 5.19 -2.20
CA ARG A 28 10.93 5.11 -3.52
C ARG A 28 11.88 4.76 -4.68
N GLN A 29 13.19 4.81 -4.48
CA GLN A 29 14.17 4.44 -5.50
C GLN A 29 14.50 2.94 -5.46
N ASN A 30 14.24 2.27 -4.33
CA ASN A 30 14.52 0.86 -4.17
C ASN A 30 13.34 0.01 -4.71
N ASN A 31 13.34 -0.20 -6.02
CA ASN A 31 12.28 -0.92 -6.75
C ASN A 31 12.49 -2.44 -6.77
N ARG A 32 13.30 -3.00 -5.87
CA ARG A 32 13.51 -4.45 -5.80
C ARG A 32 12.20 -5.13 -5.38
N PRO A 33 11.78 -6.24 -6.01
CA PRO A 33 10.50 -6.88 -5.72
C PRO A 33 10.36 -7.33 -4.26
N GLU A 34 11.47 -7.72 -3.62
CA GLU A 34 11.58 -8.02 -2.19
C GLU A 34 11.32 -6.82 -1.27
N ASN A 35 11.45 -5.59 -1.77
CA ASN A 35 11.20 -4.34 -1.05
C ASN A 35 9.80 -3.76 -1.33
N LEU A 36 9.00 -4.39 -2.19
CA LEU A 36 7.69 -3.91 -2.60
C LEU A 36 6.57 -4.78 -2.02
N GLU A 37 5.56 -4.15 -1.44
CA GLU A 37 4.34 -4.81 -0.96
C GLU A 37 3.10 -4.14 -1.58
N LEU A 38 2.11 -4.91 -2.01
CA LEU A 38 0.82 -4.37 -2.47
C LEU A 38 -0.14 -4.25 -1.30
N LEU A 39 -0.54 -3.04 -0.92
CA LEU A 39 -1.44 -2.80 0.21
C LEU A 39 -2.68 -2.02 -0.22
N CYS A 40 -3.84 -2.29 0.37
CA CYS A 40 -4.99 -1.41 0.21
C CYS A 40 -4.78 -0.09 0.98
N PRO A 41 -5.43 1.03 0.60
CA PRO A 41 -5.27 2.33 1.24
C PRO A 41 -5.38 2.30 2.77
N ASN A 42 -6.30 1.49 3.31
CA ASN A 42 -6.49 1.36 4.75
C ASN A 42 -5.30 0.69 5.44
N CYS A 43 -4.76 -0.40 4.87
CA CYS A 43 -3.57 -1.05 5.43
C CYS A 43 -2.31 -0.24 5.16
N HIS A 44 -2.25 0.46 4.02
CA HIS A 44 -1.13 1.32 3.66
C HIS A 44 -1.04 2.48 4.64
N ALA A 45 -2.17 3.08 5.04
CA ALA A 45 -2.23 4.15 6.04
C ALA A 45 -1.68 3.77 7.43
N LEU A 46 -1.64 2.48 7.76
CA LEU A 46 -1.07 1.97 9.02
C LEU A 46 0.45 1.72 8.94
N THR A 47 1.08 1.94 7.77
CA THR A 47 2.52 1.77 7.62
C THR A 47 3.27 3.06 8.00
N PRO A 48 4.44 2.96 8.63
CA PRO A 48 5.22 4.13 9.05
C PRO A 48 5.69 5.00 7.88
N ASN A 49 5.79 4.43 6.67
CA ASN A 49 6.25 5.12 5.47
C ASN A 49 5.10 5.65 4.59
N TYR A 50 3.85 5.57 5.05
CA TYR A 50 2.73 6.15 4.29
C TYR A 50 2.79 7.67 4.30
N LYS A 51 2.40 8.28 3.17
CA LYS A 51 2.48 9.71 2.79
C LYS A 51 1.99 10.77 3.79
N GLY A 52 1.56 10.40 5.00
CA GLY A 52 1.12 11.32 6.06
C GLY A 52 1.65 11.01 7.47
N SER A 53 2.43 9.95 7.68
CA SER A 53 2.96 9.63 9.03
C SER A 53 4.24 10.42 9.36
N LYS A 54 4.17 11.75 9.25
CA LYS A 54 5.02 12.66 10.02
C LYS A 54 4.11 13.38 11.03
N ASN A 55 3.68 12.66 12.06
CA ASN A 55 3.18 13.31 13.26
C ASN A 55 4.42 13.59 14.12
N ASN A 56 4.91 14.83 14.05
CA ASN A 56 5.65 15.46 15.15
C ASN A 56 4.62 15.90 16.19
#